data_AF-A0A6V7SJZ0-F1
#
_entry.id   AF-A0A6V7SJZ0-F1
#
_cell.length_a   1.000
_cell.length_b   1.000
_cell.length_c   1.000
_cell.angle_alpha   90.00
_cell.angle_beta   90.00
_cell.angle_gamma   90.00
#
_symmetry.space_group_name_H-M   'P 1'
#
loop_
_entity.id
_entity.type
_entity.pdbx_description
1 polymer ?
#
loop_
_entity_poly.entity_id
_entity_poly.type
_entity_poly.pdbx_seq_one_letter_code
_entity_poly.pdbx_strand_id
1 'polypeptide(L)'
;MKRANNLKHTIFLQNLRYFNTSLIKSKIDVLENYAKKNQLHKLRMDHLFEVFKLSKTEEDYKLSLHLLNVYYNFGRNLNTQQDVNLFFALILRTNQLNEAKDLLKYFNGWLLCPPSNKYILLCMEEFFKKKQYYDVREIFSFIRQNSQIQLESSFYTITIKSMIMLEKNSIEEAMIIYDDSYNMSIYLTNEIHNLLLEKLDTYEKNIKTIIIRMINESIKNRRYVKLSSKSLSLLAWTNMYFDLKDIIAKSNHDLIDIKECNGWLDILKLSCLYNQMPECYSSYFSEKFKDALKDMKDDEDAVKALEYITTYFGNES
;
A
#
# COMPACT_ATOMS: atom_id res chain seq x y z
N MET A 1 -26.61 -32.56 -4.34
CA MET A 1 -25.38 -32.53 -5.18
C MET A 1 -24.32 -31.50 -4.76
N LYS A 2 -24.65 -30.31 -4.24
CA LYS A 2 -23.63 -29.31 -3.79
C LYS A 2 -22.70 -29.77 -2.64
N ARG A 3 -23.19 -30.54 -1.66
CA ARG A 3 -22.36 -31.06 -0.54
C ARG A 3 -21.31 -32.10 -0.96
N ALA A 4 -21.63 -32.97 -1.92
CA ALA A 4 -20.73 -34.03 -2.37
C ALA A 4 -19.54 -33.48 -3.21
N ASN A 5 -19.77 -32.43 -3.99
CA ASN A 5 -18.70 -31.76 -4.76
C ASN A 5 -17.74 -30.99 -3.85
N ASN A 6 -18.23 -30.34 -2.78
CA ASN A 6 -17.36 -29.69 -1.80
C ASN A 6 -16.50 -30.69 -1.02
N LEU A 7 -17.04 -31.86 -0.65
CA LEU A 7 -16.27 -32.92 0.00
C LEU A 7 -15.17 -33.49 -0.90
N LYS A 8 -15.47 -33.80 -2.16
CA LYS A 8 -14.46 -34.30 -3.12
C LYS A 8 -13.36 -33.28 -3.38
N HIS A 9 -13.69 -32.01 -3.51
CA HIS A 9 -12.72 -30.94 -3.68
C HIS A 9 -11.83 -30.75 -2.44
N THR A 10 -12.42 -30.85 -1.23
CA THR A 10 -11.68 -30.74 0.03
C THR A 10 -10.73 -31.92 0.25
N ILE A 11 -11.18 -33.15 -0.06
CA ILE A 11 -10.34 -34.37 0.01
C ILE A 11 -9.19 -34.30 -1.02
N PHE A 12 -9.46 -33.83 -2.24
CA PHE A 12 -8.43 -33.67 -3.26
C PHE A 12 -7.37 -32.63 -2.87
N LEU A 13 -7.78 -31.49 -2.31
CA LEU A 13 -6.86 -30.48 -1.77
C LEU A 13 -6.07 -30.98 -0.56
N GLN A 14 -6.69 -31.75 0.33
CA GLN A 14 -6.00 -32.39 1.45
C GLN A 14 -4.95 -33.39 0.93
N ASN A 15 -5.31 -34.25 -0.01
CA ASN A 15 -4.38 -35.23 -0.60
C ASN A 15 -3.18 -34.56 -1.31
N LEU A 16 -3.41 -33.45 -2.02
CA LEU A 16 -2.34 -32.64 -2.61
C LEU A 16 -1.42 -32.00 -1.56
N ARG A 17 -1.96 -31.58 -0.41
CA ARG A 17 -1.16 -31.05 0.71
C ARG A 17 -0.29 -32.16 1.33
N TYR A 18 -0.88 -33.32 1.63
CA TYR A 18 -0.15 -34.47 2.17
C TYR A 18 0.97 -34.95 1.23
N PHE A 19 0.71 -34.98 -0.08
CA PHE A 19 1.70 -35.38 -1.07
C PHE A 19 2.92 -34.45 -1.07
N ASN A 20 2.71 -33.12 -1.00
CA ASN A 20 3.81 -32.16 -0.98
C ASN A 20 4.65 -32.24 0.31
N THR A 21 4.03 -32.38 1.48
CA THR A 21 4.78 -32.50 2.75
C THR A 21 5.63 -33.77 2.80
N SER A 22 5.15 -34.90 2.27
CA SER A 22 5.93 -36.14 2.21
C SER A 22 7.18 -36.02 1.33
N LEU A 23 7.05 -35.34 0.18
CA LEU A 23 8.17 -35.04 -0.71
C LEU A 23 9.20 -34.11 -0.04
N ILE A 24 8.72 -33.09 0.68
CA ILE A 24 9.57 -32.18 1.45
C ILE A 24 10.37 -32.93 2.52
N LYS A 25 9.70 -33.79 3.31
CA LYS A 25 10.37 -34.64 4.32
C LYS A 25 11.46 -35.51 3.69
N SER A 26 11.14 -36.20 2.59
CA SER A 26 12.12 -37.03 1.87
C SER A 26 13.32 -36.22 1.36
N LYS A 27 13.11 -35.02 0.83
CA LYS A 27 14.20 -34.12 0.43
C LYS A 27 15.07 -33.69 1.61
N ILE A 28 14.44 -33.33 2.74
CA ILE A 28 15.13 -32.94 3.98
C ILE A 28 15.99 -34.11 4.48
N ASP A 29 15.45 -35.33 4.55
CA ASP A 29 16.18 -36.52 5.01
C ASP A 29 17.46 -36.76 4.18
N VAL A 30 17.39 -36.58 2.84
CA VAL A 30 18.56 -36.70 1.96
C VAL A 30 19.61 -35.63 2.29
N LEU A 31 19.19 -34.39 2.47
CA LEU A 31 20.10 -33.27 2.78
C LEU A 31 20.73 -33.41 4.17
N GLU A 32 19.96 -33.84 5.17
CA GLU A 32 20.49 -34.17 6.49
C GLU A 32 21.49 -35.31 6.44
N ASN A 33 21.25 -36.33 5.63
CA ASN A 33 22.19 -37.44 5.47
C ASN A 33 23.51 -36.98 4.85
N TYR A 34 23.48 -36.02 3.92
CA TYR A 34 24.71 -35.39 3.43
C TYR A 34 25.43 -34.63 4.53
N ALA A 35 24.69 -33.87 5.34
CA ALA A 35 25.24 -33.12 6.48
C ALA A 35 25.88 -34.06 7.52
N LYS A 36 25.18 -35.12 7.95
CA LYS A 36 25.68 -36.14 8.89
C LYS A 36 26.93 -36.87 8.38
N LYS A 37 27.06 -37.05 7.07
CA LYS A 37 28.23 -37.67 6.42
C LYS A 37 29.34 -36.67 6.04
N ASN A 38 29.24 -35.40 6.48
CA ASN A 38 30.16 -34.31 6.12
C ASN A 38 30.34 -34.12 4.60
N GLN A 39 29.33 -34.46 3.79
CA GLN A 39 29.35 -34.30 2.34
C GLN A 39 28.94 -32.87 1.93
N LEU A 40 29.65 -31.87 2.44
CA LEU A 40 29.28 -30.43 2.33
C LEU A 40 29.23 -29.90 0.89
N HIS A 41 29.91 -30.55 -0.05
CA HIS A 41 29.84 -30.23 -1.48
C HIS A 41 28.47 -30.56 -2.10
N LYS A 42 27.70 -31.47 -1.49
CA LYS A 42 26.33 -31.82 -1.90
C LYS A 42 25.26 -30.97 -1.21
N LEU A 43 25.63 -30.30 -0.12
CA LEU A 43 24.75 -29.40 0.65
C LEU A 43 24.81 -27.98 0.06
N ARG A 44 24.23 -27.80 -1.13
CA ARG A 44 24.16 -26.53 -1.86
C ARG A 44 22.91 -25.74 -1.48
N MET A 45 23.01 -24.41 -1.43
CA MET A 45 21.88 -23.51 -1.12
C MET A 45 20.69 -23.71 -2.06
N ASP A 46 20.92 -24.06 -3.33
CA ASP A 46 19.84 -24.35 -4.28
C ASP A 46 18.87 -25.43 -3.79
N HIS A 47 19.38 -26.46 -3.11
CA HIS A 47 18.54 -27.54 -2.59
C HIS A 47 17.67 -27.07 -1.42
N LEU A 48 18.19 -26.17 -0.56
CA LEU A 48 17.39 -25.50 0.48
C LEU A 48 16.27 -24.67 -0.16
N PHE A 49 16.60 -23.88 -1.19
CA PHE A 49 15.62 -23.03 -1.86
C PHE A 49 14.57 -23.81 -2.65
N GLU A 50 14.91 -24.99 -3.17
CA GLU A 50 13.90 -25.91 -3.72
C GLU A 50 12.88 -26.35 -2.66
N VAL A 51 13.33 -26.68 -1.45
CA VAL A 51 12.42 -27.01 -0.34
C VAL A 51 11.54 -25.80 -0.02
N PHE A 52 12.13 -24.61 0.10
CA PHE A 52 11.36 -23.38 0.35
C PHE A 52 10.27 -23.12 -0.69
N LYS A 53 10.54 -23.39 -1.97
CA LYS A 53 9.58 -23.22 -3.08
C LYS A 53 8.41 -24.20 -3.00
N LEU A 54 8.63 -25.40 -2.47
CA LEU A 54 7.60 -26.44 -2.35
C LEU A 54 6.69 -26.24 -1.13
N SER A 55 7.20 -25.62 -0.07
CA SER A 55 6.48 -25.41 1.19
C SER A 55 5.27 -24.49 1.05
N LYS A 56 4.11 -24.93 1.55
CA LYS A 56 2.83 -24.20 1.44
C LYS A 56 2.01 -24.19 2.74
N THR A 57 2.39 -24.98 3.72
CA THR A 57 1.67 -25.11 5.00
C THR A 57 2.56 -24.72 6.18
N GLU A 58 1.94 -24.55 7.36
CA GLU A 58 2.66 -24.31 8.61
C GLU A 58 3.63 -25.46 8.97
N GLU A 59 3.22 -26.71 8.71
CA GLU A 59 4.09 -27.87 8.92
C GLU A 59 5.32 -27.81 8.00
N ASP A 60 5.11 -27.47 6.72
CA ASP A 60 6.22 -27.32 5.78
C ASP A 60 7.15 -26.17 6.19
N TYR A 61 6.61 -25.10 6.77
CA TYR A 61 7.41 -24.00 7.32
C TYR A 61 8.32 -24.48 8.45
N LYS A 62 7.79 -25.22 9.43
CA LYS A 62 8.58 -25.78 10.53
C LYS A 62 9.69 -26.71 10.03
N LEU A 63 9.38 -27.57 9.06
CA LEU A 63 10.36 -28.43 8.40
C LEU A 63 11.43 -27.62 7.65
N SER A 64 11.02 -26.55 6.98
CA SER A 64 11.94 -25.66 6.26
C SER A 64 12.87 -24.89 7.20
N LEU A 65 12.36 -24.44 8.35
CA LEU A 65 13.17 -23.81 9.41
C LEU A 65 14.18 -24.79 10.01
N HIS A 66 13.75 -26.03 10.27
CA HIS A 66 14.65 -27.08 10.72
C HIS A 66 15.79 -27.31 9.72
N LEU A 67 15.47 -27.42 8.43
CA LEU A 67 16.49 -27.54 7.39
C LEU A 67 17.41 -26.30 7.35
N LEU A 68 16.87 -25.10 7.47
CA LEU A 68 17.66 -23.86 7.53
C LEU A 68 18.67 -23.88 8.69
N ASN A 69 18.25 -24.35 9.87
CA ASN A 69 19.14 -24.51 11.03
C ASN A 69 20.26 -25.53 10.75
N VAL A 70 19.96 -26.62 10.05
CA VAL A 70 21.01 -27.56 9.60
C VAL A 70 22.03 -26.82 8.72
N TYR A 71 21.59 -26.04 7.74
CA TYR A 71 22.49 -25.27 6.88
C TYR A 71 23.37 -24.29 7.67
N TYR A 72 22.77 -23.56 8.62
CA TYR A 72 23.50 -22.61 9.49
C TYR A 72 24.54 -23.32 10.35
N ASN A 73 24.23 -24.49 10.93
CA ASN A 73 25.18 -25.28 11.72
C ASN A 73 26.41 -25.74 10.91
N PHE A 74 26.29 -25.81 9.59
CA PHE A 74 27.38 -26.11 8.67
C PHE A 74 27.95 -24.86 7.95
N GLY A 75 27.69 -23.67 8.48
CA GLY A 75 28.24 -22.40 7.98
C GLY A 75 27.67 -21.94 6.64
N ARG A 76 26.48 -22.44 6.24
CA ARG A 76 25.78 -22.06 5.01
C ARG A 76 24.67 -21.05 5.35
N ASN A 77 25.05 -19.78 5.44
CA ASN A 77 24.14 -18.69 5.83
C ASN A 77 23.41 -18.07 4.62
N LEU A 78 22.31 -17.38 4.89
CA LEU A 78 21.65 -16.52 3.89
C LEU A 78 22.49 -15.25 3.71
N ASN A 79 23.26 -15.18 2.62
CA ASN A 79 24.29 -14.16 2.45
C ASN A 79 23.91 -13.03 1.49
N THR A 80 22.92 -13.28 0.63
CA THR A 80 22.48 -12.29 -0.36
C THR A 80 21.05 -11.83 -0.09
N GLN A 81 20.68 -10.65 -0.59
CA GLN A 81 19.29 -10.19 -0.52
C GLN A 81 18.33 -11.16 -1.23
N GLN A 82 18.78 -11.88 -2.26
CA GLN A 82 17.99 -12.91 -2.93
C GLN A 82 17.68 -14.09 -1.99
N ASP A 83 18.65 -14.52 -1.20
CA ASP A 83 18.48 -15.60 -0.21
C ASP A 83 17.46 -15.20 0.85
N VAL A 84 17.60 -13.99 1.38
CA VAL A 84 16.67 -13.39 2.35
C VAL A 84 15.27 -13.26 1.76
N ASN A 85 15.16 -12.79 0.50
CA ASN A 85 13.88 -12.70 -0.20
C ASN A 85 13.20 -14.06 -0.37
N LEU A 86 13.95 -15.12 -0.68
CA LEU A 86 13.41 -16.48 -0.81
C LEU A 86 12.91 -17.02 0.53
N PHE A 87 13.65 -16.76 1.61
CA PHE A 87 13.23 -17.11 2.96
C PHE A 87 11.99 -16.32 3.41
N PHE A 88 11.96 -15.00 3.16
CA PHE A 88 10.80 -14.18 3.47
C PHE A 88 9.56 -14.59 2.65
N ALA A 89 9.76 -14.94 1.38
CA ALA A 89 8.70 -15.46 0.52
C ALA A 89 8.13 -16.79 1.03
N LEU A 90 8.95 -17.65 1.64
CA LEU A 90 8.50 -18.88 2.31
C LEU A 90 7.56 -18.52 3.48
N ILE A 91 7.96 -17.58 4.34
CA ILE A 91 7.16 -17.13 5.50
C ILE A 91 5.78 -16.62 5.02
N LEU A 92 5.76 -15.74 4.01
CA LEU A 92 4.51 -15.21 3.47
C LEU A 92 3.65 -16.30 2.82
N ARG A 93 4.23 -17.19 2.00
CA ARG A 93 3.51 -18.26 1.31
C ARG A 93 2.87 -19.26 2.27
N THR A 94 3.51 -19.50 3.41
CA THR A 94 3.01 -20.38 4.46
C THR A 94 2.12 -19.65 5.47
N ASN A 95 1.79 -18.37 5.20
CA ASN A 95 0.91 -17.51 5.99
C ASN A 95 1.36 -17.34 7.45
N GLN A 96 2.68 -17.31 7.68
CA GLN A 96 3.28 -17.10 9.00
C GLN A 96 3.53 -15.61 9.25
N LEU A 97 2.47 -14.81 9.28
CA LEU A 97 2.58 -13.35 9.27
C LEU A 97 3.22 -12.77 10.54
N ASN A 98 2.99 -13.37 11.72
CA ASN A 98 3.64 -12.94 12.95
C ASN A 98 5.16 -13.13 12.88
N GLU A 99 5.60 -14.27 12.36
CA GLU A 99 7.02 -14.53 12.09
C GLU A 99 7.60 -13.53 11.09
N ALA A 100 6.83 -13.15 10.06
CA ALA A 100 7.26 -12.12 9.11
C ALA A 100 7.49 -10.78 9.80
N LYS A 101 6.58 -10.40 10.71
CA LYS A 101 6.67 -9.17 11.50
C LYS A 101 7.88 -9.19 12.44
N ASP A 102 8.07 -10.29 13.18
CA ASP A 102 9.20 -10.44 14.09
C ASP A 102 10.53 -10.45 13.35
N LEU A 103 10.59 -11.10 12.19
CA LEU A 103 11.76 -11.06 11.32
C LEU A 103 12.08 -9.62 10.89
N LEU A 104 11.09 -8.83 10.44
CA LEU A 104 11.33 -7.41 10.08
C LEU A 104 11.79 -6.57 11.27
N LYS A 105 11.35 -6.89 12.48
CA LYS A 105 11.76 -6.20 13.71
C LYS A 105 13.20 -6.53 14.11
N TYR A 106 13.61 -7.78 13.95
CA TYR A 106 14.86 -8.30 14.53
C TYR A 106 15.90 -8.79 13.51
N PHE A 107 15.68 -8.60 12.20
CA PHE A 107 16.57 -9.18 11.18
C PHE A 107 18.04 -8.79 11.36
N ASN A 108 18.35 -7.57 11.83
CA ASN A 108 19.73 -7.13 12.05
C ASN A 108 20.54 -8.05 12.99
N GLY A 109 19.86 -8.81 13.86
CA GLY A 109 20.50 -9.77 14.76
C GLY A 109 20.85 -11.11 14.12
N TRP A 110 20.29 -11.42 12.94
CA TRP A 110 20.37 -12.77 12.35
C TRP A 110 20.68 -12.80 10.85
N LEU A 111 20.30 -11.77 10.11
CA LEU A 111 20.47 -11.62 8.66
C LEU A 111 21.41 -10.45 8.34
N LEU A 112 22.15 -10.58 7.24
CA LEU A 112 23.08 -9.54 6.77
C LEU A 112 22.40 -8.33 6.12
N CYS A 113 21.17 -8.51 5.64
CA CYS A 113 20.39 -7.47 4.99
C CYS A 113 18.89 -7.75 5.15
N PRO A 114 18.02 -6.73 5.00
CA PRO A 114 16.58 -6.92 5.05
C PRO A 114 16.04 -7.62 3.79
N PRO A 115 14.82 -8.16 3.86
CA PRO A 115 14.04 -8.44 2.65
C PRO A 115 13.92 -7.17 1.80
N SER A 116 13.85 -7.31 0.48
CA SER A 116 13.66 -6.17 -0.43
C SER A 116 12.31 -5.49 -0.22
N ASN A 117 12.24 -4.21 -0.56
CA ASN A 117 11.05 -3.38 -0.37
C ASN A 117 9.77 -3.99 -0.94
N LYS A 118 9.88 -4.67 -2.10
CA LYS A 118 8.78 -5.40 -2.71
C LYS A 118 8.15 -6.43 -1.76
N TYR A 119 8.94 -7.24 -1.08
CA TYR A 119 8.43 -8.28 -0.19
C TYR A 119 7.92 -7.72 1.14
N ILE A 120 8.57 -6.66 1.64
CA ILE A 120 8.08 -5.93 2.80
C ILE A 120 6.69 -5.34 2.52
N LEU A 121 6.52 -4.69 1.36
CA LEU A 121 5.24 -4.13 0.94
C LEU A 121 4.16 -5.21 0.82
N LEU A 122 4.49 -6.35 0.20
CA LEU A 122 3.58 -7.50 0.14
C LEU A 122 3.16 -7.98 1.53
N CYS A 123 4.06 -8.00 2.52
CA CYS A 123 3.72 -8.34 3.90
C CYS A 123 2.71 -7.35 4.48
N MET A 124 2.96 -6.04 4.34
CA MET A 124 2.05 -4.99 4.79
C MET A 124 0.68 -5.10 4.10
N GLU A 125 0.64 -5.42 2.81
CA GLU A 125 -0.60 -5.68 2.06
C GLU A 125 -1.39 -6.87 2.60
N GLU A 126 -0.72 -7.95 3.00
CA GLU A 126 -1.41 -9.11 3.59
C GLU A 126 -2.03 -8.78 4.96
N PHE A 127 -1.32 -8.02 5.82
CA PHE A 127 -1.90 -7.51 7.07
C PHE A 127 -3.08 -6.55 6.80
N PHE A 128 -2.95 -5.66 5.82
CA PHE A 128 -4.03 -4.76 5.42
C PHE A 128 -5.29 -5.52 4.95
N LYS A 129 -5.14 -6.52 4.08
CA LYS A 129 -6.25 -7.37 3.59
C LYS A 129 -6.96 -8.11 4.74
N LYS A 130 -6.22 -8.48 5.78
CA LYS A 130 -6.76 -9.12 7.00
C LYS A 130 -7.33 -8.12 8.01
N LYS A 131 -7.40 -6.82 7.67
CA LYS A 131 -7.86 -5.72 8.53
C LYS A 131 -7.03 -5.52 9.79
N GLN A 132 -5.76 -5.93 9.76
CA GLN A 132 -4.82 -5.81 10.87
C GLN A 132 -4.04 -4.49 10.76
N TYR A 133 -4.73 -3.36 10.85
CA TYR A 133 -4.17 -2.05 10.52
C TYR A 133 -3.07 -1.58 11.50
N TYR A 134 -3.18 -1.93 12.77
CA TYR A 134 -2.13 -1.65 13.76
C TYR A 134 -0.85 -2.42 13.48
N ASP A 135 -0.94 -3.66 13.00
CA ASP A 135 0.24 -4.44 12.60
C ASP A 135 0.94 -3.79 11.39
N VAL A 136 0.19 -3.22 10.44
CA VAL A 136 0.77 -2.44 9.33
C VAL A 136 1.55 -1.23 9.86
N ARG A 137 0.97 -0.48 10.82
CA ARG A 137 1.62 0.67 11.45
C ARG A 137 2.86 0.30 12.24
N GLU A 138 2.82 -0.84 12.92
CA GLU A 138 3.95 -1.37 13.69
C GLU A 138 5.10 -1.78 12.75
N ILE A 139 4.80 -2.53 11.68
CA ILE A 139 5.78 -2.88 10.64
C ILE A 139 6.40 -1.61 10.03
N PHE A 140 5.58 -0.61 9.70
CA PHE A 140 6.06 0.67 9.21
C PHE A 140 7.03 1.34 10.18
N SER A 141 6.76 1.27 11.49
CA SER A 141 7.66 1.82 12.51
C SER A 141 9.05 1.16 12.51
N PHE A 142 9.10 -0.16 12.32
CA PHE A 142 10.37 -0.89 12.25
C PHE A 142 11.17 -0.51 11.01
N ILE A 143 10.50 -0.44 9.86
CA ILE A 143 11.10 -0.04 8.59
C ILE A 143 11.62 1.40 8.67
N ARG A 144 10.81 2.31 9.22
CA ARG A 144 11.11 3.74 9.37
C ARG A 144 12.34 4.02 10.24
N GLN A 145 12.62 3.16 11.21
CA GLN A 145 13.76 3.28 12.13
C GLN A 145 15.03 2.61 11.58
N ASN A 146 14.93 1.79 10.53
CA ASN A 146 16.05 1.00 10.02
C ASN A 146 16.70 1.65 8.79
N SER A 147 17.97 2.02 8.90
CA SER A 147 18.71 2.69 7.82
C SER A 147 19.07 1.79 6.64
N GLN A 148 19.00 0.46 6.79
CA GLN A 148 19.26 -0.48 5.68
C GLN A 148 18.06 -0.61 4.73
N ILE A 149 16.87 -0.14 5.13
CA ILE A 149 15.67 -0.17 4.31
C ILE A 149 15.46 1.22 3.72
N GLN A 150 15.56 1.31 2.40
CA GLN A 150 15.25 2.56 1.71
C GLN A 150 13.74 2.81 1.78
N LEU A 151 13.34 3.94 2.37
CA LEU A 151 11.94 4.32 2.45
C LEU A 151 11.42 4.77 1.07
N GLU A 152 10.26 4.25 0.72
CA GLU A 152 9.55 4.54 -0.52
C GLU A 152 8.15 5.06 -0.23
N SER A 153 7.58 5.82 -1.17
CA SER A 153 6.19 6.31 -1.09
C SER A 153 5.19 5.17 -0.83
N SER A 154 5.43 3.98 -1.37
CA SER A 154 4.55 2.81 -1.24
C SER A 154 4.28 2.42 0.21
N PHE A 155 5.31 2.48 1.08
CA PHE A 155 5.16 2.20 2.51
C PHE A 155 4.31 3.23 3.23
N TYR A 156 4.43 4.51 2.87
CA TYR A 156 3.58 5.56 3.41
C TYR A 156 2.15 5.42 2.92
N THR A 157 1.95 5.17 1.63
CA THR A 157 0.65 4.97 0.99
C THR A 157 -0.16 3.90 1.72
N ILE A 158 0.40 2.70 1.94
CA ILE A 158 -0.34 1.63 2.60
C ILE A 158 -0.57 1.90 4.09
N THR A 159 0.38 2.54 4.77
CA THR A 159 0.24 2.89 6.18
C THR A 159 -0.86 3.94 6.38
N ILE A 160 -0.88 5.00 5.57
CA ILE A 160 -1.93 6.03 5.60
C ILE A 160 -3.30 5.40 5.33
N LYS A 161 -3.41 4.56 4.28
CA LYS A 161 -4.64 3.81 4.00
C LYS A 161 -5.08 2.97 5.19
N SER A 162 -4.15 2.35 5.91
CA SER A 162 -4.44 1.56 7.12
C SER A 162 -4.96 2.43 8.27
N MET A 163 -4.33 3.60 8.50
CA MET A 163 -4.73 4.50 9.59
C MET A 163 -6.13 5.08 9.38
N ILE A 164 -6.49 5.39 8.12
CA ILE A 164 -7.84 5.86 7.77
C ILE A 164 -8.92 4.80 8.07
N MET A 165 -8.57 3.52 8.07
CA MET A 165 -9.50 2.42 8.35
C MET A 165 -9.69 2.15 9.86
N LEU A 166 -9.01 2.87 10.74
CA LEU A 166 -9.22 2.78 12.17
C LEU A 166 -10.57 3.37 12.58
N GLU A 167 -11.17 2.83 13.65
CA GLU A 167 -12.46 3.31 14.17
C GLU A 167 -12.33 4.63 14.95
N LYS A 168 -11.16 4.88 15.55
CA LYS A 168 -10.88 6.03 16.41
C LYS A 168 -9.61 6.73 15.92
N ASN A 169 -9.60 8.06 16.00
CA ASN A 169 -8.46 8.93 15.68
C ASN A 169 -7.85 8.65 14.29
N SER A 170 -8.64 8.10 13.36
CA SER A 170 -8.16 7.61 12.07
C SER A 170 -7.48 8.69 11.23
N ILE A 171 -8.07 9.88 11.22
CA ILE A 171 -7.52 11.05 10.53
C ILE A 171 -6.25 11.55 11.20
N GLU A 172 -6.23 11.62 12.53
CA GLU A 172 -5.06 12.10 13.29
C GLU A 172 -3.85 11.18 13.05
N GLU A 173 -4.05 9.86 13.17
CA GLU A 173 -3.01 8.87 12.89
C GLU A 173 -2.53 8.92 11.43
N ALA A 174 -3.47 9.08 10.48
CA ALA A 174 -3.12 9.22 9.07
C ALA A 174 -2.30 10.49 8.79
N MET A 175 -2.66 11.61 9.43
CA MET A 175 -1.95 12.88 9.30
C MET A 175 -0.54 12.83 9.90
N ILE A 176 -0.34 12.09 11.01
CA ILE A 176 1.00 11.88 11.58
C ILE A 176 1.92 11.20 10.56
N ILE A 177 1.45 10.16 9.87
CA ILE A 177 2.24 9.47 8.84
C ILE A 177 2.43 10.35 7.60
N TYR A 178 1.41 11.10 7.23
CA TYR A 178 1.47 12.05 6.12
C TYR A 178 2.52 13.14 6.36
N ASP A 179 2.57 13.71 7.56
CA ASP A 179 3.58 14.72 7.94
C ASP A 179 4.99 14.14 8.03
N ASP A 180 5.14 12.90 8.52
CA ASP A 180 6.43 12.22 8.51
C ASP A 180 6.96 12.03 7.08
N SER A 181 6.10 11.74 6.10
CA SER A 181 6.54 11.59 4.70
C SER A 181 7.22 12.85 4.17
N TYR A 182 6.66 14.02 4.47
CA TYR A 182 7.20 15.30 4.08
C TYR A 182 8.52 15.59 4.78
N ASN A 183 8.61 15.31 6.09
CA ASN A 183 9.86 15.46 6.85
C ASN A 183 10.97 14.56 6.31
N MET A 184 10.61 13.40 5.77
CA MET A 184 11.52 12.46 5.11
C MET A 184 11.76 12.77 3.62
N SER A 185 11.19 13.87 3.10
CA SER A 185 11.29 14.25 1.69
C SER A 185 10.77 13.17 0.72
N ILE A 186 9.74 12.43 1.14
CA ILE A 186 9.09 11.38 0.36
C ILE A 186 7.80 11.95 -0.21
N TYR A 187 7.74 12.06 -1.54
CA TYR A 187 6.55 12.52 -2.25
C TYR A 187 5.49 11.44 -2.32
N LEU A 188 4.24 11.83 -2.10
CA LEU A 188 3.09 10.94 -2.17
C LEU A 188 2.33 11.15 -3.48
N THR A 189 1.57 10.12 -3.88
CA THR A 189 0.72 10.21 -5.06
C THR A 189 -0.50 11.07 -4.80
N ASN A 190 -1.05 11.69 -5.85
CA ASN A 190 -2.32 12.44 -5.78
C ASN A 190 -3.48 11.59 -5.25
N GLU A 191 -3.43 10.27 -5.41
CA GLU A 191 -4.40 9.35 -4.81
C GLU A 191 -4.46 9.51 -3.28
N ILE A 192 -3.32 9.64 -2.60
CA ILE A 192 -3.27 9.78 -1.14
C ILE A 192 -3.70 11.18 -0.70
N HIS A 193 -3.30 12.22 -1.42
CA HIS A 193 -3.78 13.60 -1.16
C HIS A 193 -5.30 13.67 -1.25
N ASN A 194 -5.87 13.14 -2.34
CA ASN A 194 -7.31 13.10 -2.55
C ASN A 194 -8.03 12.27 -1.48
N LEU A 195 -7.48 11.10 -1.11
CA LEU A 195 -8.05 10.24 -0.06
C LEU A 195 -8.16 10.96 1.28
N LEU A 196 -7.14 11.72 1.67
CA LEU A 196 -7.16 12.50 2.92
C LEU A 196 -8.14 13.67 2.84
N LEU A 197 -8.20 14.39 1.72
CA LEU A 197 -9.16 15.47 1.52
C LEU A 197 -10.61 14.96 1.59
N GLU A 198 -10.90 13.80 1.00
CA GLU A 198 -12.23 13.17 1.09
C GLU A 198 -12.60 12.73 2.49
N LYS A 199 -11.65 12.58 3.41
CA LYS A 199 -11.91 12.11 4.77
C LYS A 199 -11.93 13.23 5.80
N LEU A 200 -11.40 14.41 5.46
CA LEU A 200 -11.49 15.59 6.29
C LEU A 200 -12.86 16.24 6.14
N ASP A 201 -13.53 16.52 7.27
CA ASP A 201 -14.81 17.24 7.25
C ASP A 201 -14.63 18.75 7.36
N THR A 202 -13.72 19.26 8.21
CA THR A 202 -13.62 20.72 8.44
C THR A 202 -12.30 21.21 9.06
N TYR A 203 -11.27 20.37 9.22
CA TYR A 203 -10.03 20.81 9.85
C TYR A 203 -9.17 21.65 8.88
N GLU A 204 -9.47 22.95 8.82
CA GLU A 204 -8.92 23.93 7.86
C GLU A 204 -7.40 23.82 7.70
N LYS A 205 -6.66 23.72 8.82
CA LYS A 205 -5.19 23.61 8.80
C LYS A 205 -4.71 22.40 8.01
N ASN A 206 -5.38 21.25 8.15
CA ASN A 206 -5.02 20.02 7.45
C ASN A 206 -5.34 20.13 5.96
N ILE A 207 -6.52 20.68 5.62
CA ILE A 207 -6.94 20.91 4.23
C ILE A 207 -5.93 21.80 3.50
N LYS A 208 -5.57 22.95 4.07
CA LYS A 208 -4.55 23.85 3.50
C LYS A 208 -3.22 23.14 3.30
N THR A 209 -2.77 22.40 4.31
CA THR A 209 -1.49 21.65 4.27
C THR A 209 -1.48 20.62 3.14
N ILE A 210 -2.56 19.83 3.01
CA ILE A 210 -2.65 18.80 1.97
C ILE A 210 -2.70 19.42 0.58
N ILE A 211 -3.47 20.49 0.38
CA ILE A 211 -3.54 21.17 -0.93
C ILE A 211 -2.19 21.75 -1.33
N ILE A 212 -1.51 22.47 -0.42
CA ILE A 212 -0.19 23.03 -0.69
C ILE A 212 0.80 21.93 -1.07
N ARG A 213 0.81 20.81 -0.33
CA ARG A 213 1.66 19.66 -0.65
C ARG A 213 1.30 19.02 -1.99
N MET A 214 0.02 18.75 -2.24
CA MET A 214 -0.46 18.17 -3.50
C MET A 214 0.02 18.99 -4.71
N ILE A 215 -0.08 20.32 -4.64
CA ILE A 215 0.39 21.24 -5.69
C ILE A 215 1.92 21.13 -5.85
N ASN A 216 2.65 21.19 -4.73
CA ASN A 216 4.10 21.15 -4.72
C ASN A 216 4.66 19.85 -5.31
N GLU A 217 4.04 18.72 -4.97
CA GLU A 217 4.48 17.39 -5.40
C GLU A 217 4.05 17.07 -6.83
N SER A 218 2.89 17.58 -7.25
CA SER A 218 2.42 17.51 -8.62
C SER A 218 3.43 18.17 -9.59
N ILE A 219 3.96 19.35 -9.25
CA ILE A 219 4.70 20.21 -10.19
C ILE A 219 6.21 19.93 -10.24
N LYS A 220 6.80 19.25 -9.23
CA LYS A 220 8.18 18.78 -9.33
C LYS A 220 8.45 17.81 -10.49
N ASN A 221 7.41 17.19 -11.04
CA ASN A 221 7.54 16.22 -12.13
C ASN A 221 7.32 16.79 -13.54
N ARG A 222 6.80 18.03 -13.73
CA ARG A 222 6.56 18.65 -15.07
C ARG A 222 6.47 20.18 -15.00
N ARG A 223 6.79 20.88 -16.12
CA ARG A 223 6.60 22.34 -16.29
C ARG A 223 5.12 22.80 -16.28
N TYR A 224 4.19 21.88 -16.54
CA TYR A 224 2.75 22.07 -16.49
C TYR A 224 2.11 20.78 -15.97
N VAL A 225 1.24 20.86 -14.97
CA VAL A 225 0.55 19.68 -14.42
C VAL A 225 -0.94 19.85 -14.63
N LYS A 226 -1.51 18.97 -15.45
CA LYS A 226 -2.95 18.79 -15.47
C LYS A 226 -3.33 17.92 -14.27
N LEU A 227 -4.05 18.50 -13.33
CA LEU A 227 -4.62 17.77 -12.20
C LEU A 227 -5.64 16.74 -12.69
N SER A 228 -5.92 15.71 -11.90
CA SER A 228 -7.02 14.81 -12.25
C SER A 228 -8.37 15.50 -12.06
N SER A 229 -9.40 15.01 -12.73
CA SER A 229 -10.79 15.45 -12.51
C SER A 229 -11.16 15.39 -11.02
N LYS A 230 -10.81 14.30 -10.34
CA LYS A 230 -11.03 14.16 -8.88
C LYS A 230 -10.36 15.27 -8.07
N SER A 231 -9.07 15.56 -8.33
CA SER A 231 -8.37 16.63 -7.63
C SER A 231 -9.02 18.00 -7.89
N LEU A 232 -9.39 18.30 -9.13
CA LEU A 232 -10.10 19.55 -9.46
C LEU A 232 -11.45 19.66 -8.75
N SER A 233 -12.22 18.57 -8.67
CA SER A 233 -13.50 18.57 -7.95
C SER A 233 -13.33 18.84 -6.44
N LEU A 234 -12.26 18.31 -5.82
CA LEU A 234 -11.93 18.60 -4.41
C LEU A 234 -11.41 20.03 -4.20
N LEU A 235 -10.73 20.61 -5.20
CA LEU A 235 -10.35 22.02 -5.15
C LEU A 235 -11.57 22.94 -5.32
N ALA A 236 -12.53 22.58 -6.18
CA ALA A 236 -13.81 23.28 -6.29
C ALA A 236 -14.56 23.25 -4.95
N TRP A 237 -14.66 22.08 -4.33
CA TRP A 237 -15.22 21.92 -2.97
C TRP A 237 -14.52 22.83 -1.97
N THR A 238 -13.18 22.80 -1.93
CA THR A 238 -12.41 23.67 -1.02
C THR A 238 -12.73 25.14 -1.26
N ASN A 239 -12.83 25.57 -2.52
CA ASN A 239 -13.09 26.96 -2.88
C ASN A 239 -14.50 27.45 -2.52
N MET A 240 -15.44 26.55 -2.17
CA MET A 240 -16.73 26.95 -1.59
C MET A 240 -16.59 27.47 -0.15
N TYR A 241 -15.61 26.94 0.60
CA TYR A 241 -15.47 27.18 2.04
C TYR A 241 -14.24 28.01 2.40
N PHE A 242 -13.23 28.04 1.53
CA PHE A 242 -11.95 28.70 1.78
C PHE A 242 -11.49 29.52 0.57
N ASP A 243 -10.69 30.55 0.81
CA ASP A 243 -10.01 31.28 -0.26
C ASP A 243 -8.89 30.40 -0.86
N LEU A 244 -9.22 29.68 -1.93
CA LEU A 244 -8.28 28.81 -2.60
C LEU A 244 -7.10 29.58 -3.20
N LYS A 245 -7.29 30.85 -3.62
CA LYS A 245 -6.21 31.66 -4.20
C LYS A 245 -5.16 31.98 -3.14
N ASP A 246 -5.56 32.31 -1.91
CA ASP A 246 -4.64 32.46 -0.77
C ASP A 246 -3.87 31.16 -0.45
N ILE A 247 -4.55 30.00 -0.52
CA ILE A 247 -3.90 28.69 -0.28
C ILE A 247 -2.86 28.40 -1.37
N ILE A 248 -3.22 28.58 -2.65
CA ILE A 248 -2.33 28.34 -3.79
C ILE A 248 -1.12 29.29 -3.74
N ALA A 249 -1.31 30.56 -3.35
CA ALA A 249 -0.22 31.53 -3.23
C ALA A 249 0.87 31.13 -2.22
N LYS A 250 0.55 30.23 -1.28
CA LYS A 250 1.50 29.66 -0.31
C LYS A 250 2.25 28.43 -0.82
N SER A 251 1.88 27.92 -1.99
CA SER A 251 2.61 26.84 -2.65
C SER A 251 3.79 27.39 -3.46
N ASN A 252 4.76 26.53 -3.77
CA ASN A 252 5.95 26.91 -4.52
C ASN A 252 5.70 27.01 -6.03
N HIS A 253 4.47 26.75 -6.48
CA HIS A 253 4.16 26.56 -7.88
C HIS A 253 2.74 27.05 -8.24
N ASP A 254 2.57 27.44 -9.49
CA ASP A 254 1.31 28.00 -9.98
C ASP A 254 0.43 26.97 -10.70
N LEU A 255 -0.88 27.03 -10.42
CA LEU A 255 -1.92 26.33 -11.18
C LEU A 255 -2.62 27.31 -12.11
N ILE A 256 -2.05 27.54 -13.30
CA ILE A 256 -2.51 28.56 -14.25
C ILE A 256 -4.00 28.40 -14.57
N ASP A 257 -4.44 27.19 -14.90
CA ASP A 257 -5.85 26.92 -15.25
C ASP A 257 -6.83 27.31 -14.12
N ILE A 258 -6.41 27.20 -12.86
CA ILE A 258 -7.25 27.55 -11.69
C ILE A 258 -7.15 29.05 -11.37
N LYS A 259 -6.03 29.71 -11.65
CA LYS A 259 -5.89 31.16 -11.45
C LYS A 259 -6.88 31.95 -12.31
N GLU A 260 -7.18 31.45 -13.50
CA GLU A 260 -8.14 32.04 -14.43
C GLU A 260 -9.62 31.78 -14.05
N CYS A 261 -9.88 30.85 -13.13
CA CYS A 261 -11.23 30.61 -12.61
C CYS A 261 -11.71 31.76 -11.69
N ASN A 262 -12.98 32.15 -11.86
CA ASN A 262 -13.59 33.20 -11.04
C ASN A 262 -14.22 32.66 -9.75
N GLY A 263 -14.51 31.35 -9.70
CA GLY A 263 -15.13 30.72 -8.54
C GLY A 263 -15.09 29.20 -8.63
N TRP A 264 -15.72 28.53 -7.64
CA TRP A 264 -15.74 27.07 -7.56
C TRP A 264 -16.42 26.42 -8.77
N LEU A 265 -17.44 27.07 -9.35
CA LEU A 265 -18.17 26.56 -10.51
C LEU A 265 -17.30 26.47 -11.76
N ASP A 266 -16.38 27.42 -11.96
CA ASP A 266 -15.44 27.39 -13.08
C ASP A 266 -14.43 26.25 -12.91
N ILE A 267 -13.95 26.02 -11.68
CA ILE A 267 -13.07 24.88 -11.36
C ILE A 267 -13.80 23.55 -11.59
N LEU A 268 -15.09 23.47 -11.26
CA LEU A 268 -15.91 22.29 -11.55
C LEU A 268 -16.06 22.06 -13.06
N LYS A 269 -16.34 23.10 -13.85
CA LYS A 269 -16.41 22.96 -15.32
C LYS A 269 -15.09 22.43 -15.88
N LEU A 270 -13.96 22.95 -15.39
CA LEU A 270 -12.64 22.45 -15.75
C LEU A 270 -12.47 20.97 -15.37
N SER A 271 -12.92 20.57 -14.17
CA SER A 271 -12.94 19.17 -13.73
C SER A 271 -13.71 18.27 -14.69
N CYS A 272 -14.91 18.68 -15.11
CA CYS A 272 -15.74 17.94 -16.07
C CYS A 272 -15.06 17.80 -17.44
N LEU A 273 -14.43 18.87 -17.93
CA LEU A 273 -13.66 18.84 -19.18
C LEU A 273 -12.47 17.88 -19.08
N TYR A 274 -11.74 17.92 -17.97
CA TYR A 274 -10.57 17.07 -17.76
C TYR A 274 -10.95 15.60 -17.60
N ASN A 275 -12.18 15.30 -17.20
CA ASN A 275 -12.70 13.93 -17.21
C ASN A 275 -12.78 13.32 -18.62
N GLN A 276 -12.80 14.13 -19.67
CA GLN A 276 -12.78 13.62 -21.05
C GLN A 276 -11.36 13.32 -21.56
N MET A 277 -10.33 13.67 -20.79
CA MET A 277 -8.93 13.49 -21.16
C MET A 277 -8.36 12.22 -20.51
N PRO A 278 -7.91 11.21 -21.27
CA PRO A 278 -7.40 9.96 -20.71
C PRO A 278 -6.27 10.13 -19.68
N GLU A 279 -5.43 11.15 -19.82
CA GLU A 279 -4.32 11.42 -18.89
C GLU A 279 -4.75 12.09 -17.58
N CYS A 280 -5.95 12.66 -17.54
CA CYS A 280 -6.53 13.36 -16.38
C CYS A 280 -7.74 12.60 -15.81
N TYR A 281 -8.19 11.57 -16.52
CA TYR A 281 -9.25 10.68 -16.12
C TYR A 281 -8.81 9.85 -14.91
N SER A 282 -9.25 10.25 -13.73
CA SER A 282 -9.32 9.36 -12.56
C SER A 282 -10.78 9.03 -12.35
N SER A 283 -11.14 7.76 -12.49
CA SER A 283 -12.50 7.23 -12.67
C SER A 283 -13.49 7.41 -11.51
N TYR A 284 -13.32 8.41 -10.64
CA TYR A 284 -14.24 8.69 -9.54
C TYR A 284 -14.32 10.20 -9.27
N PHE A 285 -15.50 10.77 -9.47
CA PHE A 285 -15.83 12.11 -8.97
C PHE A 285 -15.76 12.13 -7.43
N SER A 286 -15.56 13.30 -6.82
CA SER A 286 -15.61 13.41 -5.36
C SER A 286 -17.07 13.33 -4.89
N GLU A 287 -17.44 12.22 -4.25
CA GLU A 287 -18.79 12.08 -3.66
C GLU A 287 -19.04 13.12 -2.56
N LYS A 288 -18.01 13.48 -1.78
CA LYS A 288 -18.14 14.57 -0.79
C LYS A 288 -18.54 15.90 -1.42
N PHE A 289 -17.96 16.21 -2.59
CA PHE A 289 -18.33 17.43 -3.30
C PHE A 289 -19.76 17.33 -3.86
N LYS A 290 -20.15 16.18 -4.38
CA LYS A 290 -21.51 15.89 -4.85
C LYS A 290 -22.53 16.06 -3.71
N ASP A 291 -22.22 15.57 -2.52
CA ASP A 291 -23.09 15.66 -1.35
C ASP A 291 -23.21 17.10 -0.85
N ALA A 292 -22.09 17.85 -0.80
CA ALA A 292 -22.12 19.28 -0.49
C ALA A 292 -23.03 20.06 -1.45
N LEU A 293 -23.00 19.75 -2.76
CA LEU A 293 -23.88 20.36 -3.75
C LEU A 293 -25.37 20.01 -3.53
N LYS A 294 -25.68 18.75 -3.15
CA LYS A 294 -27.06 18.34 -2.83
C LYS A 294 -27.62 19.08 -1.63
N ASP A 295 -26.77 19.40 -0.65
CA ASP A 295 -27.16 20.17 0.53
C ASP A 295 -27.46 21.65 0.18
N MET A 296 -26.89 22.16 -0.91
CA MET A 296 -27.11 23.51 -1.46
C MET A 296 -28.27 23.58 -2.48
N LYS A 297 -29.33 22.82 -2.27
CA LYS A 297 -30.45 22.67 -3.24
C LYS A 297 -31.13 23.98 -3.68
N ASP A 298 -31.03 25.05 -2.89
CA ASP A 298 -31.64 26.34 -3.18
C ASP A 298 -30.70 27.30 -3.94
N ASP A 299 -29.45 26.88 -4.20
CA ASP A 299 -28.45 27.63 -4.96
C ASP A 299 -28.49 27.26 -6.46
N GLU A 300 -28.71 28.26 -7.31
CA GLU A 300 -28.86 28.07 -8.76
C GLU A 300 -27.58 27.48 -9.42
N ASP A 301 -26.40 27.86 -8.92
CA ASP A 301 -25.13 27.35 -9.42
C ASP A 301 -24.90 25.92 -8.94
N ALA A 302 -25.35 25.55 -7.73
CA ALA A 302 -25.32 24.17 -7.25
C ALA A 302 -26.24 23.24 -8.05
N VAL A 303 -27.43 23.70 -8.42
CA VAL A 303 -28.34 22.93 -9.30
C VAL A 303 -27.70 22.70 -10.67
N LYS A 304 -27.18 23.75 -11.30
CA LYS A 304 -26.44 23.62 -12.57
C LYS A 304 -25.24 22.69 -12.44
N ALA A 305 -24.47 22.81 -11.36
CA ALA A 305 -23.33 21.94 -11.10
C ALA A 305 -23.73 20.45 -11.08
N LEU A 306 -24.82 20.09 -10.41
CA LEU A 306 -25.34 18.72 -10.37
C LEU A 306 -25.76 18.21 -11.76
N GLU A 307 -26.36 19.05 -12.60
CA GLU A 307 -26.69 18.71 -14.00
C GLU A 307 -25.43 18.45 -14.84
N TYR A 308 -24.40 19.29 -14.68
CA TYR A 308 -23.10 19.10 -15.34
C TYR A 308 -22.44 17.79 -14.89
N ILE A 309 -22.40 17.51 -13.60
CA ILE A 309 -21.82 16.27 -13.06
C ILE A 309 -22.53 15.06 -13.67
N THR A 310 -23.85 15.07 -13.66
CA THR A 310 -24.68 14.00 -14.25
C THR A 310 -24.37 13.78 -15.72
N THR A 311 -24.14 14.85 -16.48
CA THR A 311 -23.85 14.79 -17.92
C THR A 311 -22.46 14.18 -18.21
N TYR A 312 -21.44 14.54 -17.43
CA TYR A 312 -20.04 14.20 -17.74
C TYR A 312 -19.52 12.96 -17.01
N PHE A 313 -20.16 12.58 -15.89
CA PHE A 313 -19.79 11.41 -15.08
C PHE A 313 -20.88 10.34 -15.06
N GLY A 314 -22.11 10.65 -15.52
CA GLY A 314 -23.25 9.76 -15.49
C GLY A 314 -23.98 9.76 -14.14
N ASN A 315 -25.14 9.08 -14.10
CA ASN A 315 -25.81 8.74 -12.85
C ASN A 315 -25.09 7.55 -12.21
N GLU A 316 -24.00 7.79 -11.49
CA GLU A 316 -23.44 6.77 -10.61
C GLU A 316 -24.36 6.60 -9.39
N SER A 317 -25.09 5.48 -9.40
CA SER A 317 -25.92 4.94 -8.31
C SER A 317 -25.16 3.97 -7.44
#